data_AF-A0A9D2VWS0-F1
#
_entry.id   AF-A0A9D2VWS0-F1
#
_cell.length_a   1.000
_cell.length_b   1.000
_cell.length_c   1.000
_cell.angle_alpha   90.00
_cell.angle_beta   90.00
_cell.angle_gamma   90.00
#
_symmetry.space_group_name_H-M   'P 1'
#
loop_
_entity.id
_entity.type
_entity.pdbx_description
1 polymer ?
#
loop_
_entity_poly.entity_id
_entity_poly.type
_entity_poly.pdbx_seq_one_letter_code
_entity_poly.pdbx_strand_id
1 'polypeptide(L)' 'MNDNEIDRSIREHNFMLPTAVYVDICRSEQVDHVRRDGAWIDIWTRTGWHWRIRIA' A
#
# COMPACT_ATOMS: atom_id res chain seq x y z
N MET A 1 -0.32 -7.17 8.61
CA MET A 1 -0.36 -7.84 7.30
C MET A 1 1.07 -8.15 6.88
N ASN A 2 1.34 -9.29 6.26
CA ASN A 2 2.63 -9.52 5.62
C ASN A 2 2.65 -8.96 4.19
N ASP A 3 3.81 -8.97 3.52
CA ASP A 3 3.96 -8.40 2.18
C ASP A 3 3.06 -9.06 1.13
N ASN A 4 2.83 -10.38 1.22
CA ASN A 4 1.97 -11.11 0.30
C ASN A 4 0.49 -10.72 0.47
N GLU A 5 0.06 -10.48 1.70
CA GLU A 5 -1.28 -9.98 2.00
C GLU A 5 -1.47 -8.56 1.46
N ILE A 6 -0.46 -7.70 1.61
CA ILE A 6 -0.46 -6.33 1.07
C ILE A 6 -0.50 -6.38 -0.47
N ASP A 7 0.37 -7.16 -1.11
CA ASP A 7 0.42 -7.31 -2.57
C ASP A 7 -0.93 -7.81 -3.12
N ARG A 8 -1.51 -8.84 -2.48
CA ARG A 8 -2.82 -9.36 -2.87
C ARG A 8 -3.90 -8.28 -2.76
N SER A 9 -3.99 -7.58 -1.63
CA SER A 9 -5.00 -6.52 -1.45
C SER A 9 -4.85 -5.38 -2.47
N ILE A 10 -3.62 -5.01 -2.83
CA ILE A 10 -3.34 -3.99 -3.85
C ILE A 10 -3.77 -4.46 -5.24
N ARG A 11 -3.47 -5.72 -5.59
CA ARG A 11 -3.84 -6.31 -6.89
C ARG A 11 -5.35 -6.50 -7.04
N GLU A 12 -6.03 -6.97 -6.00
CA GLU A 12 -7.50 -7.14 -5.99
C GLU A 12 -8.23 -5.83 -6.29
N HIS A 13 -7.64 -4.70 -5.90
CA HIS A 13 -8.18 -3.36 -6.14
C HIS A 13 -7.58 -2.65 -7.36
N ASN A 14 -6.85 -3.36 -8.22
CA ASN A 14 -6.20 -2.79 -9.42
C ASN A 14 -5.40 -1.52 -9.11
N PHE A 15 -4.63 -1.52 -8.00
CA PHE A 15 -3.83 -0.38 -7.55
C PHE A 15 -4.63 0.89 -7.19
N MET A 16 -5.96 0.80 -7.06
CA MET A 16 -6.84 1.89 -6.62
C MET A 16 -7.57 1.49 -5.34
N LEU A 17 -7.00 1.84 -4.20
CA LEU A 17 -7.49 1.38 -2.90
C LEU A 17 -8.64 2.23 -2.37
N PRO A 18 -9.66 1.60 -1.76
CA PRO A 18 -10.53 2.28 -0.81
C PRO A 18 -9.71 2.84 0.36
N THR A 19 -10.13 3.99 0.89
CA THR A 19 -9.43 4.63 2.02
C THR A 19 -9.25 3.70 3.22
N ALA A 20 -10.23 2.85 3.52
CA ALA A 20 -10.14 1.88 4.63
C ALA A 20 -9.00 0.86 4.42
N VAL A 21 -8.91 0.27 3.22
CA VAL A 21 -7.87 -0.71 2.88
C VAL A 21 -6.48 -0.07 2.93
N TYR A 22 -6.36 1.16 2.43
CA TYR A 22 -5.10 1.91 2.52
C TYR A 22 -4.67 2.16 3.98
N VAL A 23 -5.60 2.55 4.86
CA VAL A 23 -5.31 2.75 6.28
C VAL A 23 -4.86 1.45 6.94
N ASP A 24 -5.50 0.32 6.62
CA ASP A 24 -5.12 -0.98 7.16
C ASP A 24 -3.72 -1.42 6.70
N ILE A 25 -3.37 -1.18 5.43
CA ILE A 25 -2.02 -1.42 4.92
C ILE A 25 -1.00 -0.54 5.66
N CYS A 26 -1.26 0.76 5.80
CA CYS A 26 -0.34 1.69 6.47
C CYS A 26 -0.12 1.38 7.96
N ARG A 27 -1.07 0.70 8.61
CA ARG A 27 -0.95 0.25 10.00
C ARG A 27 -0.12 -1.02 10.14
N SER A 28 0.22 -1.68 9.03
CA SER A 28 1.04 -2.87 9.06
C SER A 28 2.47 -2.56 9.49
N GLU A 29 3.02 -3.34 10.41
CA GLU A 29 4.42 -3.22 10.84
C GLU A 29 5.45 -3.48 9.73
N GLN A 30 5.01 -4.07 8.62
CA GLN A 30 5.85 -4.26 7.43
C GLN A 30 6.08 -2.96 6.66
N VAL A 31 5.14 -2.01 6.71
CA VAL A 31 5.29 -0.73 6.02
C VAL A 31 6.37 0.07 6.75
N ASP A 32 7.39 0.45 5.99
CA ASP A 32 8.50 1.25 6.49
C ASP A 32 8.18 2.74 6.35
N HIS A 33 7.84 3.15 5.12
CA HIS A 33 7.48 4.52 4.83
C HIS A 33 6.52 4.63 3.65
N VAL A 34 5.87 5.78 3.57
CA VAL A 34 4.89 6.12 2.54
C VAL A 34 5.20 7.52 2.01
N ARG A 35 5.11 7.71 0.70
CA ARG A 35 5.28 9.01 0.05
C ARG A 35 4.06 9.31 -0.81
N ARG A 36 3.56 10.54 -0.71
CA ARG A 36 2.53 11.04 -1.63
C ARG A 36 3.17 11.86 -2.75
N ASP A 37 2.80 11.55 -3.98
CA ASP A 37 3.21 12.24 -5.20
C ASP A 37 1.96 12.61 -6.03
N GLY A 38 1.38 13.77 -5.70
CA GLY A 38 0.12 14.23 -6.28
C GLY A 38 -1.05 13.28 -5.99
N ALA A 39 -1.58 12.65 -7.04
CA ALA A 39 -2.67 11.67 -6.96
C ALA A 39 -2.19 10.23 -6.67
N TRP A 40 -0.88 10.01 -6.67
CA TRP A 40 -0.27 8.71 -6.42
C TRP A 40 0.31 8.65 -5.00
N ILE A 41 0.35 7.44 -4.47
CA ILE A 41 0.98 7.12 -3.19
C ILE A 41 1.92 5.94 -3.43
N ASP A 42 3.18 6.11 -3.03
CA ASP A 42 4.18 5.05 -3.02
C ASP A 42 4.29 4.48 -1.59
N ILE A 43 4.29 3.16 -1.48
CA ILE A 43 4.37 2.42 -0.22
C ILE A 43 5.59 1.51 -0.30
N TRP A 44 6.46 1.57 0.71
CA TRP A 44 7.62 0.70 0.84
C TRP A 44 7.54 -0.15 2.09
N THR A 45 8.03 -1.38 2.01
CA THR A 45 8.14 -2.28 3.17
C THR A 45 9.59 -2.44 3.62
N ARG A 46 9.75 -2.86 4.87
CA ARG A 46 11.06 -3.16 5.48
C ARG A 46 11.80 -4.31 4.78
N THR A 47 11.06 -5.18 4.09
CA THR A 47 11.58 -6.32 3.32
C THR A 47 11.96 -5.93 1.88
N GLY A 48 11.74 -4.68 1.48
CA GLY A 48 12.16 -4.13 0.18
C GLY A 48 11.08 -4.16 -0.91
N TRP A 49 9.82 -4.45 -0.58
CA TRP A 49 8.73 -4.35 -1.54
C TRP A 49 8.32 -2.89 -1.76
N HIS A 50 7.79 -2.63 -2.95
CA HIS A 50 7.30 -1.32 -3.36
C HIS A 50 6.04 -1.46 -4.19
N TRP A 51 5.05 -0.63 -3.89
CA TRP A 51 3.87 -0.44 -4.72
C TRP A 51 3.56 1.04 -4.90
N ARG A 52 3.01 1.36 -6.07
CA ARG A 52 2.47 2.68 -6.38
C ARG A 52 0.97 2.56 -6.63
N ILE A 53 0.18 3.28 -5.83
CA ILE A 53 -1.27 3.16 -5.77
C ILE A 53 -1.96 4.53 -5.86
N ARG A 54 -3.28 4.51 -6.02
CA ARG A 54 -4.18 5.66 -5.86
C ARG A 54 -5.24 5.34 -4.81
N ILE A 55 -5.87 6.37 -4.28
CA ILE A 55 -7.03 6.23 -3.39
C ILE A 55 -8.29 6.61 -4.15
N ALA A 56 -9.32 5.78 -4.05
CA ALA A 56 -10.66 6.04 -4.57
C ALA A 56 -11.43 7.04 -3.70
#